data_AF-A0A521NMN5-F1
#
_entry.id   AF-A0A521NMN5-F1
#
_cell.length_a   1.000
_cell.length_b   1.000
_cell.length_c   1.000
_cell.angle_alpha   90.00
_cell.angle_beta   90.00
_cell.angle_gamma   90.00
#
_symmetry.space_group_name_H-M   'P 1'
#
loop_
_entity.id
_entity.type
_entity.pdbx_description
1 polymer ?
#
loop_
_entity_poly.entity_id
_entity_poly.type
_entity_poly.pdbx_seq_one_letter_code
_entity_poly.pdbx_strand_id
1 'polypeptide(L)'
;MNPIEIRALPAHALLARYEGTGAYTDCHALAVDGRVPLASYIEAFYTSPVFKPERWLLGVVLGRRANDADAAALAAGHVETFSAWRVEARAADQIVLATGRTRSWLMVAPRADGAAPQTTLFFGSAVLPRAQGGLGWTIDALTGFHKLYSRVLLRAAAKRVAARSDT
;
A
#
# COMPACT_ATOMS: atom_id res chain seq x y z
N MET A 1 -17.35 3.21 -9.48
CA MET A 1 -16.07 2.69 -8.97
C MET A 1 -16.04 1.19 -9.10
N ASN A 2 -14.96 0.66 -9.67
CA ASN A 2 -14.80 -0.77 -9.94
C ASN A 2 -14.75 -1.60 -8.64
N PRO A 3 -15.06 -2.91 -8.69
CA PRO A 3 -14.86 -3.80 -7.55
C PRO A 3 -13.37 -3.95 -7.22
N ILE A 4 -13.06 -4.24 -5.94
CA ILE A 4 -11.70 -4.67 -5.57
C ILE A 4 -11.59 -6.16 -5.84
N GLU A 5 -10.56 -6.54 -6.57
CA GLU A 5 -10.19 -7.93 -6.84
C GLU A 5 -9.10 -8.38 -5.86
N ILE A 6 -9.18 -9.64 -5.43
CA ILE A 6 -8.06 -10.32 -4.75
C ILE A 6 -7.30 -11.05 -5.83
N ARG A 7 -6.00 -10.79 -5.96
CA ARG A 7 -5.16 -11.35 -7.03
C ARG A 7 -3.91 -11.99 -6.47
N ALA A 8 -3.32 -12.89 -7.25
CA ALA A 8 -1.92 -13.26 -7.05
C ALA A 8 -1.02 -12.04 -7.30
N LEU A 9 0.16 -12.03 -6.67
CA LEU A 9 1.14 -10.98 -6.92
C LEU A 9 1.58 -11.03 -8.40
N PRO A 10 1.67 -9.87 -9.09
CA PRO A 10 2.28 -9.81 -10.41
C PRO A 10 3.72 -10.35 -10.37
N ALA A 11 4.19 -10.98 -11.45
CA ALA A 11 5.49 -11.63 -11.50
C ALA A 11 6.69 -10.70 -11.17
N HIS A 12 6.55 -9.40 -11.44
CA HIS A 12 7.58 -8.39 -11.16
C HIS A 12 7.28 -7.58 -9.88
N ALA A 13 6.32 -8.00 -9.06
CA ALA A 13 6.02 -7.34 -7.80
C ALA A 13 7.23 -7.44 -6.86
N LEU A 14 7.69 -6.30 -6.34
CA LEU A 14 8.78 -6.25 -5.36
C LEU A 14 8.43 -7.06 -4.10
N LEU A 15 7.14 -7.15 -3.76
CA LEU A 15 6.63 -7.94 -2.63
C LEU A 15 6.77 -9.45 -2.84
N ALA A 16 6.90 -9.94 -4.09
CA ALA A 16 7.01 -11.37 -4.40
C ALA A 16 8.24 -12.03 -3.75
N ARG A 17 9.26 -11.25 -3.37
CA ARG A 17 10.43 -11.74 -2.59
C ARG A 17 10.07 -12.37 -1.24
N TYR A 18 8.87 -12.11 -0.74
CA TYR A 18 8.36 -12.64 0.54
C TYR A 18 7.51 -13.90 0.37
N GLU A 19 7.13 -14.25 -0.86
CA GLU A 19 6.43 -15.51 -1.11
C GLU A 19 7.37 -16.69 -0.83
N GLY A 20 6.85 -17.74 -0.21
CA GLY A 20 7.64 -18.92 0.14
C GLY A 20 8.60 -18.77 1.32
N THR A 21 8.75 -17.57 1.92
CA THR A 21 9.61 -17.36 3.10
C THR A 21 8.91 -17.66 4.44
N GLY A 22 7.71 -18.24 4.40
CA GLY A 22 6.82 -18.36 5.56
C GLY A 22 6.19 -17.04 6.01
N ALA A 23 6.31 -15.97 5.21
CA ALA A 23 5.57 -14.73 5.43
C ALA A 23 4.12 -14.87 4.95
N TYR A 24 3.20 -14.20 5.64
CA TYR A 24 1.88 -13.95 5.08
C TYR A 24 2.00 -12.91 3.97
N THR A 25 1.33 -13.12 2.84
CA THR A 25 1.24 -12.13 1.75
C THR A 25 -0.21 -11.97 1.28
N ASP A 26 -0.56 -10.76 0.87
CA ASP A 26 -1.80 -10.48 0.13
C ASP A 26 -1.61 -9.46 -0.99
N CYS A 27 -2.56 -9.46 -1.92
CA CYS A 27 -2.59 -8.54 -3.05
C CYS A 27 -4.04 -8.23 -3.46
N HIS A 28 -4.37 -6.94 -3.43
CA HIS A 28 -5.64 -6.37 -3.81
C HIS A 28 -5.44 -5.44 -5.00
N ALA A 29 -6.33 -5.53 -5.99
CA ALA A 29 -6.29 -4.70 -7.19
C ALA A 29 -7.60 -3.94 -7.39
N LEU A 30 -7.50 -2.71 -7.87
CA LEU A 30 -8.65 -1.87 -8.20
C LEU A 30 -8.33 -1.00 -9.41
N ALA A 31 -9.15 -1.09 -10.47
CA ALA A 31 -9.01 -0.24 -11.65
C ALA A 31 -9.64 1.13 -11.42
N VAL A 32 -8.94 2.18 -11.86
CA VAL A 32 -9.40 3.57 -11.88
C VAL A 32 -9.16 4.18 -13.26
N ASP A 33 -10.05 5.05 -13.69
CA ASP A 33 -9.93 5.73 -14.98
C ASP A 33 -8.77 6.76 -14.94
N GLY A 34 -8.16 6.99 -16.10
CA GLY A 34 -7.02 7.88 -16.26
C GLY A 34 -5.65 7.23 -16.08
N ARG A 35 -4.60 8.04 -16.29
CA ARG A 35 -3.20 7.68 -16.06
C ARG A 35 -2.81 8.13 -14.66
N VAL A 36 -2.50 7.18 -13.79
CA VAL A 36 -2.14 7.46 -12.39
C VAL A 36 -0.66 7.16 -12.18
N PRO A 37 0.19 8.18 -11.98
CA PRO A 37 1.58 7.95 -11.63
C PRO A 37 1.70 7.43 -10.19
N LEU A 38 2.76 6.66 -9.93
CA LEU A 38 3.01 6.08 -8.60
C LEU A 38 3.02 7.14 -7.50
N ALA A 39 3.62 8.31 -7.74
CA ALA A 39 3.68 9.40 -6.78
C ALA A 39 2.28 9.87 -6.33
N SER A 40 1.36 10.09 -7.27
CA SER A 40 -0.03 10.46 -6.96
C SER A 40 -0.74 9.37 -6.16
N TYR A 41 -0.45 8.10 -6.44
CA TYR A 41 -1.02 6.99 -5.69
C TYR A 41 -0.46 6.92 -4.25
N ILE A 42 0.86 7.03 -4.07
CA ILE A 42 1.51 7.09 -2.75
C ILE A 42 0.93 8.23 -1.91
N GLU A 43 0.85 9.43 -2.48
CA GLU A 43 0.31 10.59 -1.78
C GLU A 43 -1.17 10.38 -1.43
N ALA A 44 -2.00 9.91 -2.36
CA ALA A 44 -3.41 9.66 -2.11
C ALA A 44 -3.64 8.61 -1.01
N PHE A 45 -2.81 7.56 -0.99
CA PHE A 45 -2.86 6.49 0.01
C PHE A 45 -2.47 7.00 1.40
N TYR A 46 -1.28 7.60 1.51
CA TYR A 46 -0.72 8.13 2.76
C TYR A 46 -1.24 9.50 3.15
N THR A 47 -2.25 10.05 2.48
CA THR A 47 -3.02 11.21 2.96
C THR A 47 -4.50 10.88 3.18
N SER A 48 -4.89 9.61 2.98
CA SER A 48 -6.29 9.21 3.13
C SER A 48 -6.79 9.37 4.58
N PRO A 49 -8.05 9.79 4.80
CA PRO A 49 -8.63 9.95 6.13
C PRO A 49 -8.63 8.65 6.95
N VAL A 50 -8.72 7.51 6.28
CA VAL A 50 -8.72 6.17 6.89
C VAL A 50 -7.36 5.84 7.50
N PHE A 51 -6.28 6.40 6.96
CA PHE A 51 -4.94 6.25 7.52
C PHE A 51 -4.64 7.29 8.62
N LYS A 52 -5.49 8.31 8.84
CA LYS A 52 -5.27 9.32 9.88
C LYS A 52 -5.30 8.76 11.31
N PRO A 53 -6.18 7.80 11.68
CA PRO A 53 -6.13 7.14 12.98
C PRO A 53 -4.84 6.35 13.20
N GLU A 54 -4.38 5.55 12.22
CA GLU A 54 -3.07 4.87 12.33
C GLU A 54 -1.90 5.85 12.36
N ARG A 55 -1.94 6.93 11.58
CA ARG A 55 -0.89 7.98 11.60
C ARG A 55 -0.84 8.70 12.94
N TRP A 56 -1.99 8.90 13.57
CA TRP A 56 -2.10 9.47 14.91
C TRP A 56 -1.61 8.48 15.98
N LEU A 57 -2.01 7.21 15.90
CA LEU A 57 -1.59 6.16 16.84
C LEU A 57 -0.08 5.86 16.74
N LEU A 58 0.47 5.73 15.52
CA LEU A 58 1.91 5.56 15.28
C LEU A 58 2.69 6.82 15.71
N GLY A 59 2.15 8.01 15.46
CA GLY A 59 2.77 9.27 15.89
C GLY A 59 2.82 9.45 17.41
N VAL A 60 1.82 8.92 18.14
CA VAL A 60 1.77 8.95 19.61
C VAL A 60 2.65 7.87 20.22
N VAL A 61 2.67 6.65 19.68
CA VAL A 61 3.42 5.51 20.24
C VAL A 61 4.92 5.55 19.88
N LEU A 62 5.30 6.11 18.73
CA LEU A 62 6.68 6.12 18.24
C LEU A 62 7.29 7.53 18.14
N GLY A 63 6.58 8.58 18.61
CA GLY A 63 7.08 9.96 18.67
C GLY A 63 7.34 10.62 17.30
N ARG A 64 6.96 10.00 16.19
CA ARG A 64 7.20 10.48 14.82
C ARG A 64 5.89 10.76 14.10
N ARG A 65 5.38 11.98 14.27
CA ARG A 65 4.21 12.50 13.55
C ARG A 65 4.59 12.75 12.09
N ALA A 66 4.18 11.87 11.19
CA ALA A 66 4.22 12.19 9.77
C ALA A 66 3.03 13.06 9.39
N ASN A 67 3.25 14.07 8.56
CA ASN A 67 2.23 14.95 8.01
C ASN A 67 2.05 14.73 6.49
N ASP A 68 1.14 15.48 5.87
CA ASP A 68 0.86 15.33 4.43
C ASP A 68 2.05 15.79 3.55
N ALA A 69 2.90 16.71 4.03
CA ALA A 69 4.13 17.10 3.34
C ALA A 69 5.18 15.98 3.36
N ASP A 70 5.27 15.19 4.43
CA ASP A 70 6.13 14.00 4.47
C ASP A 70 5.65 12.94 3.47
N ALA A 71 4.33 12.79 3.29
CA ALA A 71 3.76 11.89 2.29
C ALA A 71 4.07 12.36 0.86
N ALA A 72 4.02 13.67 0.61
CA ALA A 72 4.41 14.27 -0.67
C ALA A 72 5.93 14.10 -0.94
N ALA A 73 6.78 14.32 0.08
CA ALA A 73 8.22 14.10 -0.03
C ALA A 73 8.55 12.63 -0.29
N LEU A 74 7.83 11.70 0.35
CA LEU A 74 7.94 10.27 0.09
C LEU A 74 7.49 9.94 -1.34
N ALA A 75 6.37 10.50 -1.79
CA ALA A 75 5.86 10.29 -3.15
C ALA A 75 6.87 10.74 -4.21
N ALA A 76 7.50 11.90 -4.00
CA ALA A 76 8.54 12.46 -4.86
C ALA A 76 9.88 11.70 -4.78
N GLY A 77 10.06 10.80 -3.80
CA GLY A 77 11.31 10.10 -3.57
C GLY A 77 12.40 10.93 -2.88
N HIS A 78 12.04 12.07 -2.28
CA HIS A 78 12.98 12.93 -1.54
C HIS A 78 13.33 12.38 -0.15
N VAL A 79 12.50 11.47 0.39
CA VAL A 79 12.75 10.82 1.68
C VAL A 79 12.57 9.32 1.58
N GLU A 80 13.37 8.59 2.37
CA GLU A 80 13.29 7.14 2.50
C GLU A 80 12.59 6.69 3.80
N THR A 81 12.17 7.63 4.64
CA THR A 81 11.50 7.34 5.91
C THR A 81 10.25 8.19 6.08
N PHE A 82 9.15 7.57 6.52
CA PHE A 82 7.85 8.19 6.75
C PHE A 82 7.23 7.64 8.04
N SER A 83 7.18 8.44 9.11
CA SER A 83 6.81 7.98 10.46
C SER A 83 7.66 6.78 10.92
N ALA A 84 7.04 5.62 11.11
CA ALA A 84 7.68 4.35 11.46
C ALA A 84 8.13 3.53 10.23
N TRP A 85 7.71 3.94 9.03
CA TRP A 85 7.94 3.22 7.80
C TRP A 85 9.25 3.64 7.14
N ARG A 86 10.01 2.67 6.63
CA ARG A 86 11.21 2.91 5.82
C ARG A 86 11.02 2.30 4.43
N VAL A 87 11.44 3.00 3.39
CA VAL A 87 11.50 2.48 2.03
C VAL A 87 12.50 1.32 2.00
N GLU A 88 12.01 0.14 1.66
CA GLU A 88 12.80 -1.08 1.58
C GLU A 88 13.19 -1.38 0.13
N ALA A 89 12.29 -1.07 -0.81
CA ALA A 89 12.55 -1.15 -2.24
C ALA A 89 11.65 -0.16 -2.99
N ARG A 90 12.14 0.38 -4.09
CA ARG A 90 11.40 1.28 -4.98
C ARG A 90 11.76 1.00 -6.44
N ALA A 91 10.76 1.03 -7.31
CA ALA A 91 10.89 1.08 -8.75
C ALA A 91 10.01 2.22 -9.30
N ALA A 92 9.97 2.38 -10.62
CA ALA A 92 9.21 3.45 -11.27
C ALA A 92 7.69 3.34 -11.03
N ASP A 93 7.18 2.12 -10.89
CA ASP A 93 5.77 1.77 -10.84
C ASP A 93 5.33 1.18 -9.49
N GLN A 94 6.25 0.99 -8.55
CA GLN A 94 5.95 0.37 -7.26
C GLN A 94 6.93 0.73 -6.14
N ILE A 95 6.48 0.55 -4.90
CA ILE A 95 7.25 0.80 -3.69
C ILE A 95 6.90 -0.22 -2.60
N VAL A 96 7.90 -0.62 -1.82
CA VAL A 96 7.75 -1.38 -0.58
C VAL A 96 8.23 -0.53 0.58
N LEU A 97 7.38 -0.38 1.60
CA LEU A 97 7.72 0.21 2.88
C LEU A 97 7.68 -0.83 3.98
N ALA A 98 8.66 -0.81 4.88
CA ALA A 98 8.76 -1.71 6.01
C ALA A 98 8.59 -0.97 7.34
N THR A 99 7.86 -1.59 8.27
CA THR A 99 7.83 -1.23 9.69
C THR A 99 7.83 -2.50 10.54
N GLY A 100 8.88 -2.69 11.34
CA GLY A 100 9.07 -3.93 12.10
C GLY A 100 9.00 -5.17 11.19
N ARG A 101 7.94 -5.96 11.35
CA ARG A 101 7.70 -7.18 10.55
C ARG A 101 6.73 -6.98 9.37
N THR A 102 6.09 -5.83 9.28
CA THR A 102 5.05 -5.55 8.28
C THR A 102 5.64 -4.80 7.10
N ARG A 103 5.31 -5.26 5.90
CA ARG A 103 5.64 -4.62 4.62
C ARG A 103 4.34 -4.15 4.00
N SER A 104 4.35 -2.93 3.51
CA SER A 104 3.28 -2.29 2.74
C SER A 104 3.78 -2.10 1.33
N TRP A 105 3.05 -2.61 0.35
CA TRP A 105 3.42 -2.53 -1.06
C TRP A 105 2.33 -1.84 -1.86
N LEU A 106 2.74 -0.87 -2.67
CA LEU A 106 1.90 -0.10 -3.56
C LEU A 106 2.47 -0.26 -4.97
N MET A 107 1.61 -0.53 -5.96
CA MET A 107 2.00 -0.58 -7.35
C MET A 107 0.91 0.03 -8.25
N VAL A 108 1.31 0.62 -9.36
CA VAL A 108 0.43 1.06 -10.44
C VAL A 108 0.75 0.30 -11.72
N ALA A 109 -0.25 -0.13 -12.48
CA ALA A 109 -0.06 -0.71 -13.81
C ALA A 109 -1.03 -0.07 -14.80
N PRO A 110 -0.55 0.48 -15.93
CA PRO A 110 -1.44 0.96 -16.98
C PRO A 110 -2.23 -0.22 -17.58
N ARG A 111 -3.53 -0.02 -17.82
CA ARG A 111 -4.37 -0.96 -18.59
C ARG A 111 -4.38 -0.52 -20.04
N ALA A 112 -3.93 -1.40 -20.93
CA ALA A 112 -3.94 -1.16 -22.37
C ALA A 112 -5.32 -1.45 -23.00
N ASP A 113 -6.21 -2.12 -22.27
CA ASP A 113 -7.46 -2.64 -22.82
C ASP A 113 -8.60 -1.62 -22.61
N GLY A 114 -8.89 -0.81 -23.61
CA GLY A 114 -10.05 0.09 -23.61
C GLY A 114 -9.92 1.32 -24.51
N ALA A 115 -11.04 1.98 -24.78
CA ALA A 115 -11.08 3.24 -25.55
C ALA A 115 -10.53 4.45 -24.76
N ALA A 116 -10.45 4.34 -23.44
CA ALA A 116 -9.96 5.38 -22.53
C ALA A 116 -8.80 4.84 -21.67
N PRO A 117 -7.83 5.69 -21.29
CA PRO A 117 -6.74 5.28 -20.42
C PRO A 117 -7.28 4.83 -19.05
N GLN A 118 -6.77 3.70 -18.55
CA GLN A 118 -7.08 3.18 -17.22
C GLN A 118 -5.78 2.81 -16.49
N THR A 119 -5.81 2.87 -15.17
CA THR A 119 -4.72 2.40 -14.32
C THR A 119 -5.24 1.42 -13.28
N THR A 120 -4.60 0.28 -13.13
CA THR A 120 -4.82 -0.65 -12.03
C THR A 120 -3.94 -0.25 -10.85
N LEU A 121 -4.56 0.04 -9.72
CA LEU A 121 -3.90 0.29 -8.44
C LEU A 121 -3.83 -1.04 -7.68
N PHE A 122 -2.62 -1.39 -7.24
CA PHE A 122 -2.37 -2.56 -6.42
C PHE A 122 -1.97 -2.13 -5.01
N PHE A 123 -2.58 -2.78 -4.02
CA PHE A 123 -2.14 -2.72 -2.64
C PHE A 123 -1.96 -4.13 -2.10
N GLY A 124 -0.79 -4.39 -1.52
CA GLY A 124 -0.52 -5.66 -0.86
C GLY A 124 0.35 -5.46 0.36
N SER A 125 0.48 -6.52 1.13
CA SER A 125 1.25 -6.52 2.35
C SER A 125 1.98 -7.84 2.56
N ALA A 126 3.07 -7.78 3.32
CA ALA A 126 3.68 -8.98 3.86
C ALA A 126 3.93 -8.86 5.37
N VAL A 127 3.69 -9.94 6.11
CA VAL A 127 4.03 -10.02 7.54
C VAL A 127 5.00 -11.16 7.75
N LEU A 128 6.22 -10.81 8.15
CA LEU A 128 7.30 -11.79 8.32
C LEU A 128 7.10 -12.64 9.59
N PRO A 129 7.49 -13.93 9.54
CA PRO A 129 7.42 -14.82 10.69
C PRO A 129 8.35 -14.36 11.82
N ARG A 130 8.11 -14.85 13.05
CA ARG A 130 9.03 -14.62 14.18
C ARG A 130 10.17 -15.64 14.11
N ALA A 131 11.36 -15.25 14.58
CA ALA A 131 12.55 -16.11 14.55
C ALA A 131 12.46 -17.38 15.43
N GLN A 132 11.55 -17.41 16.41
CA GLN A 132 11.25 -18.57 17.24
C GLN A 132 9.73 -18.62 17.50
N GLY A 133 9.10 -19.75 17.15
CA GLY A 133 7.67 -20.03 17.39
C GLY A 133 6.78 -19.80 16.17
N GLY A 134 6.11 -20.89 15.75
CA GLY A 134 5.18 -20.92 14.63
C GLY A 134 3.99 -19.94 14.76
N LEU A 135 3.26 -19.82 13.66
CA LEU A 135 2.10 -18.94 13.47
C LEU A 135 1.02 -19.22 14.54
N GLY A 136 1.12 -18.57 15.71
CA GLY A 136 0.12 -18.67 16.77
C GLY A 136 -1.20 -18.00 16.34
N TRP A 137 -2.32 -18.53 16.82
CA TRP A 137 -3.73 -18.17 16.54
C TRP A 137 -4.08 -16.67 16.45
N THR A 138 -3.24 -15.77 16.97
CA THR A 138 -3.38 -14.33 16.84
C THR A 138 -3.29 -13.83 15.39
N ILE A 139 -2.65 -14.57 14.49
CA ILE A 139 -2.50 -14.17 13.08
C ILE A 139 -3.81 -14.25 12.31
N ASP A 140 -4.71 -15.20 12.56
CA ASP A 140 -5.95 -15.34 11.76
C ASP A 140 -6.94 -14.18 11.97
N ALA A 141 -7.10 -13.71 13.22
CA ALA A 141 -7.96 -12.56 13.51
C ALA A 141 -7.37 -11.23 13.00
N LEU A 142 -6.04 -11.04 13.16
CA LEU A 142 -5.32 -9.91 12.59
C LEU A 142 -5.36 -9.91 11.06
N THR A 143 -5.33 -11.09 10.43
CA THR A 143 -5.44 -11.25 8.98
C THR A 143 -6.81 -10.84 8.44
N GLY A 144 -7.90 -11.16 9.16
CA GLY A 144 -9.25 -10.73 8.80
C GLY A 144 -9.43 -9.20 8.84
N PHE A 145 -8.98 -8.57 9.94
CA PHE A 145 -8.97 -7.11 10.06
C PHE A 145 -8.09 -6.46 8.99
N HIS A 146 -6.90 -7.01 8.76
CA HIS A 146 -5.96 -6.51 7.78
C HIS A 146 -6.50 -6.58 6.35
N LYS A 147 -7.19 -7.67 5.96
CA LYS A 147 -7.86 -7.78 4.66
C LYS A 147 -8.95 -6.73 4.48
N LEU A 148 -9.77 -6.50 5.51
CA LEU A 148 -10.80 -5.46 5.46
C LEU A 148 -10.16 -4.07 5.36
N TYR A 149 -9.19 -3.80 6.22
CA TYR A 149 -8.46 -2.54 6.29
C TYR A 149 -7.76 -2.21 4.96
N SER A 150 -7.08 -3.20 4.36
CA SER A 150 -6.41 -3.08 3.06
C SER A 150 -7.36 -2.67 1.95
N ARG A 151 -8.56 -3.26 1.93
CA ARG A 151 -9.62 -2.92 0.96
C ARG A 151 -10.15 -1.51 1.17
N VAL A 152 -10.29 -1.06 2.42
CA VAL A 152 -10.74 0.30 2.74
C VAL A 152 -9.69 1.33 2.31
N LEU A 153 -8.41 1.09 2.61
CA LEU A 153 -7.31 1.97 2.19
C LEU A 153 -7.20 2.07 0.67
N LEU A 154 -7.24 0.95 -0.04
CA LEU A 154 -7.20 0.93 -1.51
C LEU A 154 -8.37 1.72 -2.11
N ARG A 155 -9.59 1.56 -1.59
CA ARG A 155 -10.75 2.35 -2.02
C ARG A 155 -10.59 3.84 -1.72
N ALA A 156 -10.11 4.19 -0.53
CA ALA A 156 -9.93 5.58 -0.14
C ALA A 156 -8.89 6.29 -1.04
N ALA A 157 -7.79 5.61 -1.35
CA ALA A 157 -6.78 6.09 -2.29
C ALA A 157 -7.36 6.25 -3.70
N ALA A 158 -8.09 5.24 -4.20
CA ALA A 158 -8.73 5.28 -5.51
C ALA A 158 -9.73 6.45 -5.65
N LYS A 159 -10.56 6.71 -4.62
CA LYS A 159 -11.47 7.88 -4.61
C LYS A 159 -10.71 9.20 -4.76
N ARG A 160 -9.59 9.35 -4.05
CA ARG A 160 -8.80 10.58 -4.07
C ARG A 160 -8.09 10.79 -5.40
N VAL A 161 -7.56 9.71 -5.98
CA VAL A 161 -6.95 9.76 -7.31
C VAL A 161 -7.98 10.13 -8.38
N ALA A 162 -9.17 9.54 -8.34
CA ALA A 162 -10.25 9.88 -9.27
C ALA A 162 -10.66 11.35 -9.13
N ALA A 163 -10.89 11.83 -7.91
CA ALA A 163 -11.27 13.23 -7.66
C ALA A 163 -10.22 14.25 -8.14
N ARG A 164 -8.93 13.88 -8.15
CA ARG A 164 -7.83 14.72 -8.66
C ARG A 164 -7.69 14.68 -10.18
N SER A 165 -8.29 13.69 -10.85
CA SER A 165 -8.26 13.56 -12.31
C SER A 165 -9.39 14.37 -12.97
N ASP A 166 -10.42 14.72 -12.20
CA ASP A 166 -11.58 15.52 -12.64
C ASP A 166 -11.40 17.04 -12.43
N THR A 167 -10.23 17.49 -11.94
CA THR A 167 -9.88 18.91 -11.74
C THR A 167 -8.84 19.34 -12.74
#